data_AF-A0A842M1X8-F1
#
_entry.id   AF-A0A842M1X8-F1
#
_cell.length_a   1.000
_cell.length_b   1.000
_cell.length_c   1.000
_cell.angle_alpha   90.00
_cell.angle_beta   90.00
_cell.angle_gamma   90.00
#
_symmetry.space_group_name_H-M   'P 1'
#
loop_
_entity.id
_entity.type
_entity.pdbx_description
1 polymer ?
#
loop_
_entity_poly.entity_id
_entity_poly.type
_entity_poly.pdbx_seq_one_letter_code
_entity_poly.pdbx_strand_id
1 'polypeptide(L)'
;TIKKWRTSFNVSQSDLAEAVGVSSSVISDYENGRRKSPGLSMIKRIVEALLEIDEMRGGKTIKAYERILRSDFSMDVIYDIKEYSTPVRLEDFIEAISGELVVGDTKKLINGHTIIDSLKAILRLSSDEFYRLYGWSTERALIFTKVSTGKSPMVALRVTNLKPGVVVLHELKKESLDEIAVRIAEIERIPLILTEMDIEEMINRLRF
;
A
#
# COMPACT_ATOMS: atom_id res chain seq x y z
N THR A 1 -5.05 -6.02 26.19
CA THR A 1 -5.95 -5.78 27.34
C THR A 1 -7.30 -5.34 26.80
N ILE A 2 -8.40 -5.62 27.51
CA ILE A 2 -9.78 -5.29 27.06
C ILE A 2 -9.93 -3.82 26.69
N LYS A 3 -9.29 -2.92 27.46
CA LYS A 3 -9.26 -1.49 27.16
C LYS A 3 -8.78 -1.19 25.74
N LYS A 4 -7.69 -1.84 25.31
CA LYS A 4 -7.13 -1.65 23.96
C LYS A 4 -8.12 -2.09 22.89
N TRP A 5 -8.77 -3.25 23.06
CA TRP A 5 -9.77 -3.75 22.13
C TRP A 5 -10.97 -2.81 22.04
N ARG A 6 -11.55 -2.41 23.17
CA ARG A 6 -12.68 -1.47 23.18
C ARG A 6 -12.32 -0.14 22.49
N THR A 7 -11.16 0.43 22.79
CA THR A 7 -10.73 1.69 22.18
C THR A 7 -10.44 1.56 20.68
N SER A 8 -9.90 0.43 20.22
CA SER A 8 -9.63 0.23 18.78
C SER A 8 -10.91 0.12 17.95
N PHE A 9 -12.00 -0.35 18.57
CA PHE A 9 -13.33 -0.38 17.97
C PHE A 9 -14.12 0.93 18.17
N ASN A 10 -13.51 1.95 18.81
CA ASN A 10 -14.15 3.22 19.17
C ASN A 10 -15.48 3.05 19.93
N VAL A 11 -15.54 2.06 20.82
CA VAL A 11 -16.72 1.74 21.63
C VAL A 11 -16.57 2.37 23.02
N SER A 12 -17.64 2.95 23.57
CA SER A 12 -17.61 3.51 24.92
C SER A 12 -17.71 2.39 25.98
N GLN A 13 -17.34 2.65 27.24
CA GLN A 13 -17.52 1.64 28.30
C GLN A 13 -19.01 1.31 28.54
N SER A 14 -19.91 2.29 28.36
CA SER A 14 -21.36 2.09 28.49
C SER A 14 -21.91 1.24 27.35
N ASP A 15 -21.53 1.53 26.11
CA ASP A 15 -22.02 0.79 24.94
C ASP A 15 -21.60 -0.69 25.02
N LEU A 16 -20.35 -0.95 25.42
CA LEU A 16 -19.86 -2.31 25.59
C LEU A 16 -20.57 -3.02 26.76
N ALA A 17 -20.83 -2.30 27.86
CA ALA A 17 -21.50 -2.87 29.02
C ALA A 17 -22.96 -3.24 28.71
N GLU A 18 -23.67 -2.38 27.96
CA GLU A 18 -25.03 -2.62 27.49
C GLU A 18 -25.09 -3.85 26.58
N ALA A 19 -24.24 -3.91 25.55
CA ALA A 19 -24.20 -5.04 24.62
C ALA A 19 -23.81 -6.36 25.31
N VAL A 20 -22.89 -6.31 26.28
CA VAL A 20 -22.50 -7.50 27.05
C VAL A 20 -23.55 -7.84 28.12
N GLY A 21 -24.46 -6.94 28.50
CA GLY A 21 -25.46 -7.17 29.56
C GLY A 21 -24.89 -7.12 30.97
N VAL A 22 -23.96 -6.20 31.23
CA VAL A 22 -23.35 -5.94 32.54
C VAL A 22 -23.35 -4.44 32.86
N SER A 23 -22.98 -4.05 34.08
CA SER A 23 -22.82 -2.62 34.41
C SER A 23 -21.49 -2.06 33.88
N SER A 24 -21.46 -0.77 33.54
CA SER A 24 -20.22 -0.08 33.11
C SER A 24 -19.07 -0.18 34.12
N SER A 25 -19.39 -0.30 35.41
CA SER A 25 -18.41 -0.54 36.47
C SER A 25 -17.66 -1.87 36.30
N VAL A 26 -18.35 -2.93 35.85
CA VAL A 26 -17.74 -4.25 35.61
C VAL A 26 -16.71 -4.17 34.48
N ILE A 27 -17.03 -3.47 33.39
CA ILE A 27 -16.08 -3.25 32.28
C ILE A 27 -14.87 -2.43 32.77
N SER A 28 -15.11 -1.35 33.53
CA SER A 28 -14.04 -0.54 34.11
C SER A 28 -13.11 -1.35 35.03
N ASP A 29 -13.67 -2.26 35.83
CA ASP A 29 -12.88 -3.12 36.71
C ASP A 29 -12.00 -4.12 35.96
N TYR A 30 -12.48 -4.68 34.85
CA TYR A 30 -11.67 -5.51 33.96
C TYR A 30 -10.57 -4.72 33.25
N GLU A 31 -10.86 -3.49 32.82
CA GLU A 31 -9.87 -2.65 32.13
C GLU A 31 -8.73 -2.19 33.04
N ASN A 32 -9.04 -1.92 34.31
CA ASN A 32 -8.08 -1.43 35.30
C ASN A 32 -7.42 -2.55 36.11
N GLY A 33 -7.70 -3.82 35.80
CA GLY A 33 -7.14 -4.97 36.53
C GLY A 33 -7.59 -5.08 37.98
N ARG A 34 -8.67 -4.38 38.37
CA ARG A 34 -9.26 -4.47 39.72
C ARG A 34 -10.01 -5.78 39.93
N ARG A 35 -10.43 -6.43 38.85
CA ARG A 35 -10.90 -7.82 38.85
C ARG A 35 -9.84 -8.76 38.30
N LYS A 36 -9.84 -10.01 38.80
CA LYS A 36 -9.15 -11.13 38.15
C LYS A 36 -9.56 -11.18 36.68
N SER A 37 -8.60 -11.50 35.82
CA SER A 37 -8.81 -11.59 34.37
C SER A 37 -10.09 -12.37 34.06
N PRO A 38 -10.95 -11.85 33.17
CA PRO A 38 -12.21 -12.50 32.87
C PRO A 38 -11.98 -13.91 32.33
N GLY A 39 -12.86 -14.84 32.72
CA GLY A 39 -12.85 -16.19 32.17
C GLY A 39 -13.16 -16.20 30.66
N LEU A 40 -12.84 -17.30 29.99
CA LEU A 40 -12.99 -17.47 28.54
C LEU A 40 -14.40 -17.09 28.02
N SER A 41 -15.45 -17.45 28.76
CA SER A 41 -16.84 -17.11 28.42
C SER A 41 -17.09 -15.59 28.38
N MET A 42 -16.54 -14.85 29.34
CA MET A 42 -16.67 -13.39 29.38
C MET A 42 -15.83 -12.72 28.28
N ILE A 43 -14.63 -13.25 28.00
CA ILE A 43 -13.81 -12.79 26.88
C ILE A 43 -14.57 -12.95 25.55
N LYS A 44 -15.17 -14.13 25.33
CA LYS A 44 -15.96 -14.40 24.13
C LYS A 44 -17.11 -13.40 23.96
N ARG A 45 -17.92 -13.18 25.01
CA ARG A 45 -19.01 -12.19 24.99
C ARG A 45 -18.54 -10.77 24.70
N ILE A 46 -17.41 -10.35 25.27
CA ILE A 46 -16.83 -9.04 25.00
C ILE A 46 -16.42 -8.90 23.53
N VAL A 47 -15.77 -9.93 22.97
CA VAL A 47 -15.35 -9.92 21.57
C VAL A 47 -16.56 -9.90 20.63
N GLU A 48 -17.55 -10.76 20.86
CA GLU A 48 -18.79 -10.81 20.07
C GLU A 48 -19.53 -9.46 20.11
N ALA A 49 -19.70 -8.86 21.29
CA ALA A 49 -20.31 -7.55 21.44
C ALA A 49 -19.56 -6.44 20.69
N LEU A 50 -18.22 -6.45 20.69
CA LEU A 50 -17.43 -5.47 19.93
C LEU A 50 -17.62 -5.62 18.41
N LEU A 51 -17.71 -6.86 17.93
CA LEU A 51 -17.93 -7.14 16.51
C LEU A 51 -19.35 -6.72 16.09
N GLU A 52 -20.37 -7.08 16.86
CA GLU A 52 -21.76 -6.70 16.59
C GLU A 52 -21.95 -5.18 16.56
N ILE A 53 -21.37 -4.45 17.54
CA ILE A 53 -21.43 -2.97 17.57
C ILE A 53 -20.77 -2.36 16.31
N ASP A 54 -19.64 -2.90 15.86
CA ASP A 54 -18.96 -2.40 14.66
C ASP A 54 -19.76 -2.69 13.39
N GLU A 55 -20.32 -3.89 13.25
CA GLU A 55 -21.19 -4.27 12.12
C GLU A 55 -22.40 -3.34 12.01
N MET A 56 -23.08 -3.07 13.13
CA MET A 56 -24.19 -2.11 13.19
C MET A 56 -23.78 -0.69 12.78
N ARG A 57 -22.50 -0.33 12.98
CA ARG A 57 -21.92 0.98 12.60
C ARG A 57 -21.26 0.98 11.21
N GLY A 58 -21.48 -0.06 10.40
CA GLY A 58 -21.00 -0.17 9.02
C GLY A 58 -19.70 -0.99 8.83
N GLY A 59 -19.21 -1.63 9.89
CA GLY A 59 -18.14 -2.63 9.86
C GLY A 59 -16.75 -2.07 9.56
N LYS A 60 -16.47 -0.81 9.91
CA LYS A 60 -15.20 -0.14 9.54
C LYS A 60 -13.98 -0.83 10.15
N THR A 61 -14.08 -1.23 11.41
CA THR A 61 -12.98 -1.85 12.16
C THR A 61 -12.77 -3.29 11.69
N ILE A 62 -13.85 -4.05 11.53
CA ILE A 62 -13.82 -5.41 10.99
C ILE A 62 -13.19 -5.41 9.60
N LYS A 63 -13.66 -4.55 8.68
CA LYS A 63 -13.07 -4.42 7.34
C LYS A 63 -11.60 -3.99 7.36
N ALA A 64 -11.16 -3.21 8.36
CA ALA A 64 -9.75 -2.87 8.52
C ALA A 64 -8.91 -4.07 8.94
N TYR A 65 -9.38 -4.87 9.90
CA TYR A 65 -8.72 -6.11 10.29
C TYR A 65 -8.77 -7.18 9.19
N GLU A 66 -9.89 -7.31 8.47
CA GLU A 66 -9.98 -8.17 7.28
C GLU A 66 -8.95 -7.78 6.21
N ARG A 67 -8.74 -6.48 5.96
CA ARG A 67 -7.69 -6.00 5.05
C ARG A 67 -6.28 -6.34 5.54
N ILE A 68 -6.04 -6.27 6.85
CA ILE A 68 -4.75 -6.65 7.44
C ILE A 68 -4.52 -8.17 7.36
N LEU A 69 -5.56 -8.96 7.58
CA LEU A 69 -5.53 -10.43 7.58
C LEU A 69 -5.48 -11.01 6.16
N ARG A 70 -6.01 -10.30 5.17
CA ARG A 70 -5.90 -10.65 3.75
C ARG A 70 -4.52 -10.24 3.23
N SER A 71 -3.55 -11.12 3.40
CA SER A 71 -2.27 -11.14 2.67
C SER A 71 -2.44 -11.13 1.14
N ASP A 72 -3.66 -11.30 0.62
CA ASP A 72 -4.01 -11.27 -0.81
C ASP A 72 -4.20 -9.87 -1.40
N PHE A 73 -4.24 -8.79 -0.58
CA PHE A 73 -4.56 -7.43 -1.09
C PHE A 73 -3.48 -6.85 -2.03
N SER A 74 -2.27 -7.41 -2.04
CA SER A 74 -1.22 -7.01 -2.98
C SER A 74 -1.29 -7.72 -4.33
N MET A 75 -1.95 -8.89 -4.44
CA MET A 75 -1.91 -9.72 -5.66
C MET A 75 -2.71 -9.16 -6.83
N ASP A 76 -3.70 -8.28 -6.60
CA ASP A 76 -4.52 -7.73 -7.69
C ASP A 76 -4.06 -6.36 -8.19
N VAL A 77 -3.28 -5.63 -7.38
CA VAL A 77 -2.68 -4.33 -7.70
C VAL A 77 -1.27 -4.49 -8.26
N ILE A 78 -0.51 -5.45 -7.75
CA ILE A 78 0.88 -5.69 -8.15
C ILE A 78 0.91 -6.87 -9.10
N TYR A 79 1.35 -6.63 -10.34
CA TYR A 79 1.59 -7.67 -11.32
C TYR A 79 2.83 -8.50 -10.97
N ASP A 80 3.90 -7.82 -10.54
CA ASP A 80 5.13 -8.46 -10.11
C ASP A 80 5.91 -7.56 -9.15
N ILE A 81 6.61 -8.16 -8.20
CA ILE A 81 7.53 -7.48 -7.30
C ILE A 81 8.76 -8.35 -7.07
N LYS A 82 9.93 -7.79 -7.34
CA LYS A 82 11.18 -8.54 -7.21
C LYS A 82 12.28 -7.68 -6.60
N GLU A 83 13.00 -8.29 -5.67
CA GLU A 83 14.27 -7.80 -5.16
C GLU A 83 15.40 -8.45 -5.98
N TYR A 84 16.34 -7.64 -6.45
CA TYR A 84 17.49 -8.13 -7.20
C TYR A 84 18.58 -8.63 -6.26
N SER A 85 19.26 -9.70 -6.69
CA SER A 85 20.37 -10.28 -5.91
C SER A 85 21.59 -9.34 -5.84
N THR A 86 21.76 -8.50 -6.84
CA THR A 86 22.79 -7.46 -6.94
C THR A 86 22.20 -6.18 -7.52
N PRO A 87 22.74 -4.99 -7.17
CA PRO A 87 22.28 -3.74 -7.76
C PRO A 87 22.49 -3.73 -9.28
N VAL A 88 21.44 -3.38 -10.02
CA VAL A 88 21.41 -3.32 -11.50
C VAL A 88 21.59 -1.87 -11.93
N ARG A 89 22.37 -1.61 -12.99
CA ARG A 89 22.50 -0.26 -13.53
C ARG A 89 21.20 0.13 -14.23
N LEU A 90 20.81 1.39 -14.07
CA LEU A 90 19.58 1.87 -14.69
C LEU A 90 19.63 1.80 -16.23
N GLU A 91 20.82 1.93 -16.82
CA GLU A 91 21.03 1.75 -18.27
C GLU A 91 20.68 0.32 -18.73
N ASP A 92 21.19 -0.70 -18.03
CA ASP A 92 20.90 -2.11 -18.32
C ASP A 92 19.40 -2.42 -18.12
N PHE A 93 18.78 -1.79 -17.12
CA PHE A 93 17.34 -1.91 -16.88
C PHE A 93 16.52 -1.27 -18.00
N ILE A 94 16.89 -0.06 -18.47
CA ILE A 94 16.22 0.63 -19.57
C ILE A 94 16.29 -0.23 -20.84
N GLU A 95 17.46 -0.79 -21.16
CA GLU A 95 17.63 -1.68 -22.31
C GLU A 95 16.77 -2.95 -22.17
N ALA A 96 16.74 -3.56 -20.99
CA ALA A 96 15.96 -4.77 -20.73
C ALA A 96 14.45 -4.58 -20.96
N ILE A 97 13.91 -3.38 -20.75
CA ILE A 97 12.49 -3.07 -20.96
C ILE A 97 12.20 -2.32 -22.27
N SER A 98 13.20 -2.20 -23.16
CA SER A 98 13.11 -1.37 -24.38
C SER A 98 12.59 0.06 -24.09
N GLY A 99 13.10 0.65 -23.01
CA GLY A 99 12.60 1.92 -22.48
C GLY A 99 13.13 3.16 -23.20
N GLU A 100 12.29 4.16 -23.36
CA GLU A 100 12.68 5.52 -23.78
C GLU A 100 12.84 6.41 -22.54
N LEU A 101 14.04 6.90 -22.29
CA LEU A 101 14.28 7.89 -21.24
C LEU A 101 13.68 9.25 -21.64
N VAL A 102 12.79 9.78 -20.81
CA VAL A 102 12.22 11.12 -20.98
C VAL A 102 13.08 12.16 -20.28
N VAL A 103 13.43 11.90 -19.01
CA VAL A 103 14.23 12.81 -18.19
C VAL A 103 14.93 12.06 -17.06
N GLY A 104 16.03 12.62 -16.55
CA GLY A 104 16.75 12.14 -15.38
C GLY A 104 18.12 11.53 -15.68
N ASP A 105 18.83 11.16 -14.62
CA ASP A 105 20.18 10.59 -14.69
C ASP A 105 20.13 9.06 -14.75
N THR A 106 20.85 8.47 -15.72
CA THR A 106 20.96 7.03 -15.93
C THR A 106 22.03 6.36 -15.08
N LYS A 107 22.90 7.11 -14.40
CA LYS A 107 24.02 6.56 -13.61
C LYS A 107 23.63 5.97 -12.26
N LYS A 108 22.33 5.77 -12.02
CA LYS A 108 21.80 5.18 -10.79
C LYS A 108 21.86 3.66 -10.82
N LEU A 109 21.87 3.08 -9.63
CA LEU A 109 21.64 1.65 -9.42
C LEU A 109 20.23 1.45 -8.86
N ILE A 110 19.63 0.32 -9.20
CA ILE A 110 18.34 -0.12 -8.65
C ILE A 110 18.48 -1.53 -8.08
N ASN A 111 17.77 -1.80 -7.00
CA ASN A 111 17.81 -3.03 -6.22
C ASN A 111 16.57 -3.90 -6.42
N GLY A 112 15.64 -3.49 -7.29
CA GLY A 112 14.43 -4.25 -7.57
C GLY A 112 13.45 -3.48 -8.45
N HIS A 113 12.27 -4.07 -8.62
CA HIS A 113 11.16 -3.46 -9.32
C HIS A 113 9.80 -3.86 -8.74
N THR A 114 8.80 -3.06 -9.05
CA THR A 114 7.39 -3.34 -8.78
C THR A 114 6.57 -2.93 -10.00
N ILE A 115 5.82 -3.85 -10.60
CA ILE A 115 4.89 -3.60 -11.71
C ILE A 115 3.47 -3.48 -11.17
N ILE A 116 2.79 -2.39 -11.49
CA ILE A 116 1.61 -1.92 -10.76
C ILE A 116 0.48 -1.58 -11.73
N ASP A 117 -0.73 -2.07 -11.43
CA ASP A 117 -1.97 -1.55 -12.00
C ASP A 117 -2.29 -0.19 -11.36
N SER A 118 -1.97 0.91 -12.06
CA SER A 118 -2.09 2.27 -11.51
C SER A 118 -3.51 2.63 -11.13
N LEU A 119 -4.49 2.16 -11.91
CA LEU A 119 -5.90 2.44 -11.68
C LEU A 119 -6.38 1.74 -10.41
N LYS A 120 -6.03 0.48 -10.22
CA LYS A 120 -6.35 -0.21 -8.98
C LYS A 120 -5.59 0.36 -7.79
N ALA A 121 -4.32 0.71 -7.97
CA ALA A 121 -3.49 1.28 -6.91
C ALA A 121 -4.12 2.54 -6.31
N ILE A 122 -4.52 3.51 -7.15
CA ILE A 122 -5.09 4.77 -6.66
C ILE A 122 -6.50 4.60 -6.07
N LEU A 123 -7.27 3.62 -6.54
CA LEU A 123 -8.65 3.39 -6.07
C LEU A 123 -8.72 2.54 -4.80
N ARG A 124 -7.74 1.67 -4.56
CA ARG A 124 -7.83 0.61 -3.54
C ARG A 124 -6.80 0.73 -2.42
N LEU A 125 -5.61 1.26 -2.70
CA LEU A 125 -4.57 1.36 -1.68
C LEU A 125 -4.80 2.57 -0.80
N SER A 126 -4.76 2.36 0.51
CA SER A 126 -4.54 3.44 1.47
C SER A 126 -3.11 3.98 1.37
N SER A 127 -2.87 5.13 2.00
CA SER A 127 -1.53 5.73 2.05
C SER A 127 -0.47 4.78 2.62
N ASP A 128 -0.81 3.99 3.64
CA ASP A 128 0.10 3.03 4.26
C ASP A 128 0.38 1.82 3.35
N GLU A 129 -0.63 1.38 2.60
CA GLU A 129 -0.48 0.26 1.66
C GLU A 129 0.31 0.66 0.42
N PHE A 130 0.22 1.93 -0.02
CA PHE A 130 1.05 2.45 -1.10
C PHE A 130 2.55 2.33 -0.79
N TYR A 131 2.95 2.45 0.49
CA TYR A 131 4.36 2.25 0.86
C TYR A 131 4.86 0.82 0.64
N ARG A 132 3.96 -0.18 0.57
CA ARG A 132 4.36 -1.57 0.26
C ARG A 132 4.90 -1.73 -1.15
N LEU A 133 4.57 -0.81 -2.06
CA LEU A 133 5.08 -0.81 -3.43
C LEU A 133 6.62 -0.64 -3.47
N TYR A 134 7.23 -0.10 -2.42
CA TYR A 134 8.67 0.04 -2.28
C TYR A 134 9.39 -1.23 -1.83
N GLY A 135 8.69 -2.35 -1.58
CA GLY A 135 9.31 -3.61 -1.13
C GLY A 135 10.30 -3.40 0.01
N TRP A 136 11.54 -3.88 -0.16
CA TRP A 136 12.61 -3.71 0.83
C TRP A 136 13.42 -2.41 0.71
N SER A 137 13.39 -1.75 -0.46
CA SER A 137 14.18 -0.53 -0.71
C SER A 137 13.50 0.39 -1.71
N THR A 138 13.57 1.69 -1.43
CA THR A 138 13.11 2.74 -2.34
C THR A 138 13.99 2.89 -3.58
N GLU A 139 15.23 2.40 -3.56
CA GLU A 139 16.12 2.34 -4.72
C GLU A 139 15.66 1.26 -5.70
N ARG A 140 14.48 1.44 -6.30
CA ARG A 140 13.85 0.49 -7.22
C ARG A 140 13.12 1.18 -8.34
N ALA A 141 12.71 0.40 -9.34
CA ALA A 141 11.77 0.84 -10.35
C ALA A 141 10.31 0.66 -9.89
N LEU A 142 9.50 1.72 -9.99
CA LEU A 142 8.05 1.60 -9.95
C LEU A 142 7.50 1.74 -11.37
N ILE A 143 6.89 0.67 -11.86
CA ILE A 143 6.36 0.58 -13.22
C ILE A 143 4.84 0.69 -13.15
N PHE A 144 4.31 1.82 -13.61
CA PHE A 144 2.89 2.14 -13.61
C PHE A 144 2.29 1.77 -14.96
N THR A 145 1.41 0.77 -14.95
CA THR A 145 0.64 0.31 -16.13
C THR A 145 -0.74 0.95 -16.18
N LYS A 146 -1.42 0.87 -17.33
CA LYS A 146 -2.77 1.44 -17.55
C LYS A 146 -2.81 2.94 -17.23
N VAL A 147 -1.77 3.65 -17.65
CA VAL A 147 -1.61 5.08 -17.42
C VAL A 147 -2.09 5.86 -18.64
N SER A 148 -2.92 6.88 -18.44
CA SER A 148 -3.39 7.71 -19.56
C SER A 148 -2.44 8.85 -19.90
N THR A 149 -1.89 9.56 -18.91
CA THR A 149 -1.03 10.75 -19.14
C THR A 149 0.20 10.84 -18.23
N GLY A 150 0.38 9.92 -17.28
CA GLY A 150 1.46 9.96 -16.29
C GLY A 150 1.22 10.91 -15.12
N LYS A 151 0.30 11.87 -15.24
CA LYS A 151 0.06 12.88 -14.21
C LYS A 151 -0.36 12.29 -12.86
N SER A 152 -1.30 11.36 -12.85
CA SER A 152 -1.82 10.77 -11.60
C SER A 152 -0.73 10.06 -10.76
N PRO A 153 0.05 9.10 -11.30
CA PRO A 153 1.11 8.45 -10.51
C PRO A 153 2.18 9.45 -10.09
N MET A 154 2.57 10.40 -10.95
CA MET A 154 3.58 11.40 -10.59
C MET A 154 3.10 12.36 -9.49
N VAL A 155 1.83 12.80 -9.50
CA VAL A 155 1.26 13.62 -8.43
C VAL A 155 1.20 12.84 -7.11
N ALA A 156 0.82 11.56 -7.15
CA ALA A 156 0.85 10.71 -5.96
C ALA A 156 2.28 10.62 -5.39
N LEU A 157 3.28 10.39 -6.24
CA LEU A 157 4.68 10.37 -5.81
C LEU A 157 5.14 11.71 -5.25
N ARG A 158 4.73 12.85 -5.84
CA ARG A 158 5.09 14.20 -5.37
C ARG A 158 4.68 14.43 -3.91
N VAL A 159 3.51 13.95 -3.50
CA VAL A 159 3.00 14.17 -2.14
C VAL A 159 3.46 13.13 -1.11
N THR A 160 4.15 12.08 -1.54
CA THR A 160 4.73 11.07 -0.64
C THR A 160 6.13 11.45 -0.15
N ASN A 161 6.52 10.94 1.03
CA ASN A 161 7.84 11.17 1.59
C ASN A 161 8.93 10.27 0.97
N LEU A 162 8.56 9.07 0.55
CA LEU A 162 9.47 8.14 -0.11
C LEU A 162 9.44 8.39 -1.62
N LYS A 163 10.61 8.32 -2.27
CA LYS A 163 10.74 8.50 -3.72
C LYS A 163 11.42 7.26 -4.30
N PRO A 164 10.91 6.70 -5.40
CA PRO A 164 11.54 5.57 -6.05
C PRO A 164 12.86 5.96 -6.72
N GLY A 165 13.69 4.97 -7.00
CA GLY A 165 14.93 5.14 -7.76
C GLY A 165 14.65 5.58 -9.20
N VAL A 166 13.56 5.06 -9.79
CA VAL A 166 13.09 5.38 -11.14
C VAL A 166 11.58 5.11 -11.27
N VAL A 167 10.92 5.86 -12.17
CA VAL A 167 9.53 5.65 -12.57
C VAL A 167 9.48 5.26 -14.04
N VAL A 168 8.69 4.22 -14.33
CA VAL A 168 8.39 3.78 -15.69
C VAL A 168 6.89 3.92 -15.92
N LEU A 169 6.49 4.53 -17.03
CA LEU A 169 5.09 4.58 -17.47
C LEU A 169 4.93 3.63 -18.66
N HIS A 170 4.08 2.63 -18.48
CA HIS A 170 3.84 1.58 -19.47
C HIS A 170 2.63 1.92 -20.36
N GLU A 171 2.71 1.56 -21.64
CA GLU A 171 1.70 1.80 -22.68
C GLU A 171 1.38 3.29 -22.92
N LEU A 172 2.33 4.17 -22.61
CA LEU A 172 2.15 5.61 -22.76
C LEU A 172 3.10 6.17 -23.83
N LYS A 173 2.51 6.73 -24.89
CA LYS A 173 3.26 7.46 -25.92
C LYS A 173 3.69 8.82 -25.44
N LYS A 174 4.84 9.29 -25.93
CA LYS A 174 5.44 10.57 -25.54
C LYS A 174 4.50 11.77 -25.77
N GLU A 175 3.70 11.75 -26.82
CA GLU A 175 2.76 12.84 -27.14
C GLU A 175 1.57 12.91 -26.17
N SER A 176 1.29 11.82 -25.45
CA SER A 176 0.23 11.73 -24.44
C SER A 176 0.74 12.03 -23.03
N LEU A 177 2.05 12.20 -22.86
CA LEU A 177 2.67 12.49 -21.57
C LEU A 177 2.37 13.94 -21.15
N ASP A 178 1.77 14.09 -19.97
CA ASP A 178 1.46 15.40 -19.40
C ASP A 178 2.73 16.12 -18.96
N GLU A 179 2.87 17.40 -19.30
CA GLU A 179 4.02 18.23 -18.94
C GLU A 179 4.25 18.29 -17.42
N ILE A 180 3.17 18.22 -16.62
CA ILE A 180 3.26 18.20 -15.15
C ILE A 180 3.97 16.93 -14.68
N ALA A 181 3.77 15.79 -15.35
CA ALA A 181 4.44 14.55 -15.00
C ALA A 181 5.96 14.67 -15.16
N VAL A 182 6.40 15.29 -16.27
CA VAL A 182 7.82 15.56 -16.56
C VAL A 182 8.40 16.53 -15.54
N ARG A 183 7.73 17.67 -15.29
CA ARG A 183 8.18 18.66 -14.31
C ARG A 183 8.31 18.09 -12.89
N ILE A 184 7.39 17.20 -12.48
CA ILE A 184 7.50 16.53 -11.19
C ILE A 184 8.74 15.62 -11.17
N ALA A 185 8.99 14.85 -12.23
CA ALA A 185 10.18 14.00 -12.33
C ALA A 185 11.48 14.81 -12.20
N GLU A 186 11.55 15.97 -12.84
CA GLU A 186 12.69 16.90 -12.75
C GLU A 186 12.89 17.44 -11.33
N ILE A 187 11.81 17.95 -10.70
CA ILE A 187 11.85 18.53 -9.35
C ILE A 187 12.29 17.48 -8.32
N GLU A 188 11.78 16.25 -8.44
CA GLU A 188 12.08 15.14 -7.54
C GLU A 188 13.39 14.42 -7.90
N ARG A 189 14.00 14.76 -9.05
CA ARG A 189 15.20 14.09 -9.60
C ARG A 189 15.01 12.57 -9.75
N ILE A 190 13.82 12.18 -10.18
CA ILE A 190 13.44 10.80 -10.47
C ILE A 190 13.53 10.60 -11.98
N PRO A 191 14.34 9.66 -12.49
CA PRO A 191 14.31 9.31 -13.90
C PRO A 191 12.93 8.84 -14.31
N LEU A 192 12.48 9.29 -15.47
CA LEU A 192 11.16 9.00 -16.02
C LEU A 192 11.37 8.28 -17.35
N ILE A 193 10.83 7.07 -17.47
CA ILE A 193 10.99 6.22 -18.65
C ILE A 193 9.61 5.86 -19.19
N LEU A 194 9.49 5.73 -20.51
CA LEU A 194 8.33 5.16 -21.20
C LEU A 194 8.69 3.78 -21.74
N THR A 195 7.73 2.86 -21.76
CA THR A 195 7.87 1.57 -22.45
C THR A 195 6.52 1.10 -22.97
N GLU A 196 6.53 0.42 -24.11
CA GLU A 196 5.37 -0.26 -24.71
C GLU A 196 5.53 -1.80 -24.68
N MET A 197 6.53 -2.31 -23.95
CA MET A 197 6.77 -3.75 -23.83
C MET A 197 5.60 -4.45 -23.14
N ASP A 198 5.22 -5.64 -23.61
CA ASP A 198 4.20 -6.47 -22.96
C ASP A 198 4.58 -6.80 -21.50
N ILE A 199 3.59 -6.85 -20.61
CA ILE A 199 3.81 -7.04 -19.18
C ILE A 199 4.43 -8.41 -18.88
N GLU A 200 3.96 -9.48 -19.53
CA GLU A 200 4.50 -10.83 -19.29
C GLU A 200 5.93 -10.94 -19.81
N GLU A 201 6.21 -10.34 -20.97
CA GLU A 201 7.59 -10.24 -21.48
C GLU A 201 8.49 -9.47 -20.52
N MET A 202 8.03 -8.31 -20.03
CA MET A 202 8.76 -7.46 -19.08
C MET A 202 9.10 -8.21 -17.79
N ILE A 203 8.14 -8.95 -17.22
CA ILE A 203 8.36 -9.78 -16.02
C ILE A 203 9.46 -10.82 -16.27
N ASN A 204 9.49 -11.43 -17.46
CA ASN A 204 10.51 -12.42 -17.79
C ASN A 204 11.90 -11.81 -18.00
N ARG A 205 11.99 -10.62 -18.61
CA ARG A 205 13.26 -9.93 -18.84
C ARG A 205 13.86 -9.33 -17.57
N LEU A 206 13.03 -8.87 -16.64
CA LEU A 206 13.46 -8.27 -15.37
C LEU A 206 13.90 -9.30 -14.30
N ARG A 207 14.23 -10.53 -14.72
CA ARG A 207 14.72 -11.56 -13.79
C ARG A 207 16.23 -11.48 -13.51
N PHE A 208 16.73 -10.28 -13.19
CA PHE A 208 18.08 -10.06 -12.67
C PHE A 208 18.35 -10.81 -11.34
#